data_AF-A0A2H1I5C2-F1
#
_entry.id   AF-A0A2H1I5C2-F1
#
_cell.length_a   1.000
_cell.length_b   1.000
_cell.length_c   1.000
_cell.angle_alpha   90.00
_cell.angle_beta   90.00
_cell.angle_gamma   90.00
#
_symmetry.space_group_name_H-M   'P 1'
#
loop_
_entity.id
_entity.type
_entity.pdbx_description
1 polymer ?
#
loop_
_entity_poly.entity_id
_entity_poly.type
_entity_poly.pdbx_seq_one_letter_code
_entity_poly.pdbx_strand_id
1 'polypeptide(L)'
;MSLCLPLIGRLSDELGRKFVFLVAAGATIVLMVPAFAIMQIGEMWAVVLALFMVAVPAGFYIACLASTLPALFPTASRYGAMGLTFNLGVSLFGGTTPLFSQALIDLTGNSYMPAFYIMFFSIIAFVAVLFMKESAHRPLLGSFPTVGSREEAVELVRTQDDNPDLDPDTMPIPVVSQV
;
A
#
# COMPACT_ATOMS: atom_id res chain seq x y z
N MET A 1 10.08 -14.66 2.09
CA MET A 1 9.43 -13.39 1.70
C MET A 1 9.42 -13.18 0.20
N SER A 2 10.58 -13.09 -0.47
CA SER A 2 10.66 -12.73 -1.91
C SER A 2 9.89 -13.66 -2.86
N LEU A 3 9.81 -14.96 -2.57
CA LEU A 3 9.01 -15.94 -3.35
C LEU A 3 7.49 -15.72 -3.24
N CYS A 4 7.01 -15.10 -2.17
CA CYS A 4 5.58 -14.88 -1.94
C CYS A 4 5.08 -13.56 -2.54
N LEU A 5 5.97 -12.63 -2.87
CA LEU A 5 5.60 -11.30 -3.41
C LEU A 5 4.79 -11.39 -4.72
N PRO A 6 5.12 -12.26 -5.70
CA PRO A 6 4.31 -12.40 -6.91
C PRO A 6 2.92 -12.95 -6.62
N LEU A 7 2.82 -13.91 -5.69
CA LEU A 7 1.55 -14.50 -5.28
C LEU A 7 0.66 -13.47 -4.58
N ILE A 8 1.25 -12.66 -3.70
CA ILE A 8 0.55 -11.57 -3.02
C ILE A 8 0.14 -10.48 -4.02
N GLY A 9 1.00 -10.15 -4.99
CA GLY A 9 0.69 -9.20 -6.06
C GLY A 9 -0.52 -9.65 -6.86
N ARG A 10 -0.55 -10.91 -7.29
CA ARG A 10 -1.70 -11.49 -7.99
C ARG A 10 -2.97 -11.48 -7.12
N LEU A 11 -2.85 -11.86 -5.85
CA LEU A 11 -3.98 -11.81 -4.92
C LEU A 11 -4.51 -10.38 -4.73
N SER A 12 -3.62 -9.38 -4.73
CA SER A 12 -3.97 -7.97 -4.62
C SER A 12 -4.69 -7.43 -5.85
N ASP A 13 -4.27 -7.89 -7.03
CA ASP A 13 -4.97 -7.57 -8.26
C ASP A 13 -6.37 -8.20 -8.26
N GLU A 14 -6.56 -9.43 -7.76
CA GLU A 14 -7.87 -10.10 -7.70
C GLU A 14 -8.81 -9.57 -6.59
N LEU A 15 -8.32 -9.35 -5.37
CA LEU A 15 -9.14 -8.94 -4.20
C LEU A 15 -9.32 -7.43 -4.05
N GLY A 16 -8.54 -6.63 -4.78
CA GLY A 16 -8.48 -5.19 -4.61
C GLY A 16 -7.29 -4.76 -3.74
N ARG A 17 -6.56 -3.76 -4.22
CA ARG A 17 -5.33 -3.28 -3.57
C ARG A 17 -5.65 -2.59 -2.25
N LYS A 18 -6.78 -1.88 -2.17
CA LYS A 18 -7.22 -1.24 -0.92
C LYS A 18 -7.42 -2.28 0.19
N PHE A 19 -8.06 -3.41 -0.13
CA PHE A 19 -8.27 -4.48 0.83
C PHE A 19 -6.95 -5.04 1.35
N VAL A 20 -5.98 -5.30 0.47
CA VAL A 20 -4.66 -5.81 0.87
C VAL A 20 -3.91 -4.84 1.78
N PHE A 21 -3.94 -3.53 1.50
CA PHE A 21 -3.36 -2.53 2.40
C PHE A 21 -4.04 -2.48 3.77
N LEU A 22 -5.37 -2.61 3.83
CA LEU A 22 -6.10 -2.67 5.11
C LEU A 22 -5.74 -3.92 5.91
N VAL A 23 -5.62 -5.08 5.25
CA VAL A 23 -5.18 -6.32 5.90
C VAL A 23 -3.74 -6.19 6.40
N ALA A 24 -2.83 -5.62 5.59
CA ALA A 24 -1.45 -5.39 6.00
C ALA A 24 -1.35 -4.46 7.21
N ALA A 25 -2.09 -3.36 7.20
CA ALA A 25 -2.15 -2.40 8.30
C ALA A 25 -2.77 -3.02 9.56
N GLY A 26 -3.94 -3.67 9.45
CA GLY A 26 -4.57 -4.36 10.57
C GLY A 26 -3.70 -5.47 11.16
N ALA A 27 -3.07 -6.28 10.32
CA ALA A 27 -2.12 -7.31 10.75
C ALA A 27 -0.91 -6.70 11.47
N THR A 28 -0.39 -5.57 10.99
CA THR A 28 0.73 -4.86 11.66
C THR A 28 0.31 -4.38 13.04
N ILE A 29 -0.87 -3.77 13.17
CA ILE A 29 -1.40 -3.29 14.46
C ILE A 29 -1.54 -4.44 15.46
N VAL A 30 -2.07 -5.59 15.03
CA VAL A 30 -2.34 -6.73 15.91
C VAL A 30 -1.07 -7.53 16.24
N LEU A 31 -0.19 -7.75 15.25
CA LEU A 31 0.96 -8.65 15.39
C LEU A 31 2.17 -8.00 16.07
N MET A 32 2.25 -6.66 16.16
CA MET A 32 3.46 -6.01 16.66
C MET A 32 3.75 -6.29 18.13
N VAL A 33 2.73 -6.22 18.99
CA VAL A 33 2.88 -6.54 20.42
C VAL A 33 3.28 -8.00 20.65
N PRO A 34 2.58 -9.03 20.10
CA PRO A 34 2.97 -10.41 20.32
C PRO A 34 4.32 -10.75 19.67
N ALA A 35 4.68 -10.15 18.54
CA ALA A 35 6.01 -10.34 17.95
C ALA A 35 7.12 -9.85 18.89
N PHE A 36 6.96 -8.65 19.48
CA PHE A 36 7.92 -8.14 20.47
C PHE A 36 7.92 -8.97 21.75
N ALA A 37 6.78 -9.47 22.21
CA ALA A 37 6.70 -10.33 23.38
C ALA A 37 7.44 -11.66 23.19
N ILE A 38 7.27 -12.29 22.03
CA ILE A 38 8.00 -13.51 21.66
C ILE A 38 9.49 -13.21 21.54
N MET A 39 9.87 -12.06 20.99
CA MET A 39 11.28 -11.67 20.87
C MET A 39 12.00 -11.56 22.22
N GLN A 40 11.30 -11.21 23.31
CA GLN A 40 11.86 -11.15 24.66
C GLN A 40 12.24 -12.52 25.25
N ILE A 41 11.79 -13.64 24.66
CA ILE A 41 12.14 -15.00 25.11
C ILE A 41 13.65 -15.26 24.95
N GLY A 42 14.31 -14.58 24.01
CA GLY A 42 15.77 -14.67 23.82
C GLY A 42 16.27 -15.93 23.11
N GLU A 43 15.37 -16.86 22.78
CA GLU A 43 15.70 -18.08 22.04
C GLU A 43 15.70 -17.86 20.52
N MET A 44 16.55 -18.60 19.78
CA MET A 44 16.67 -18.44 18.33
C MET A 44 15.34 -18.67 17.59
N TRP A 45 14.57 -19.69 17.98
CA TRP A 45 13.26 -19.97 17.37
C TRP A 45 12.26 -18.83 17.57
N ALA A 46 12.33 -18.16 18.72
CA ALA A 46 11.44 -17.07 19.09
C ALA A 46 11.76 -15.82 18.26
N VAL A 47 13.04 -15.51 18.07
CA VAL A 47 13.49 -14.42 17.18
C VAL A 47 13.04 -14.67 15.74
N VAL A 48 13.23 -15.89 15.22
CA VAL A 48 12.80 -16.24 13.85
C VAL A 48 11.29 -16.10 13.69
N LEU A 49 10.51 -16.57 14.68
CA LEU A 49 9.05 -16.45 14.66
C LEU A 49 8.60 -14.98 14.72
N ALA A 50 9.18 -14.18 15.61
CA ALA A 50 8.90 -12.75 15.72
C ALA A 50 9.20 -12.00 14.41
N LEU A 51 10.36 -12.28 13.80
CA LEU A 51 10.73 -11.71 12.50
C LEU A 51 9.74 -12.13 11.41
N PHE A 52 9.26 -13.38 11.43
CA PHE A 52 8.25 -13.83 10.47
C PHE A 52 6.92 -13.08 10.65
N MET A 53 6.47 -12.88 11.90
CA MET A 53 5.24 -12.14 12.22
C MET A 53 5.29 -10.69 11.73
N VAL A 54 6.46 -10.04 11.79
CA VAL A 54 6.65 -8.67 11.27
C VAL A 54 6.84 -8.67 9.74
N ALA A 55 7.53 -9.67 9.20
CA ALA A 55 7.83 -9.74 7.77
C ALA A 55 6.58 -9.97 6.91
N VAL A 56 5.59 -10.74 7.40
CA VAL A 56 4.37 -11.05 6.63
C VAL A 56 3.57 -9.77 6.28
N PRO A 57 3.16 -8.93 7.24
CA PRO A 57 2.53 -7.63 6.94
C PRO A 57 3.39 -6.73 6.05
N ALA A 58 4.69 -6.66 6.32
CA ALA A 58 5.62 -5.87 5.50
C ALA A 58 5.68 -6.35 4.04
N GLY A 59 5.60 -7.67 3.81
CA GLY A 59 5.54 -8.26 2.49
C GLY A 59 4.29 -7.82 1.71
N PHE A 60 3.12 -7.75 2.36
CA PHE A 60 1.91 -7.24 1.74
C PHE A 60 2.03 -5.78 1.30
N TYR A 61 2.62 -4.93 2.14
CA TYR A 61 2.90 -3.54 1.79
C TYR A 61 3.82 -3.45 0.57
N ILE A 62 4.97 -4.13 0.60
CA ILE A 62 5.97 -4.05 -0.48
C ILE A 62 5.42 -4.58 -1.81
N ALA A 63 4.65 -5.69 -1.78
CA ALA A 63 4.08 -6.27 -2.98
C ALA A 63 3.11 -5.33 -3.71
N CYS A 64 2.33 -4.54 -2.96
CA CYS A 64 1.30 -3.66 -3.55
C CYS A 64 1.77 -2.22 -3.76
N LEU A 65 2.81 -1.78 -3.05
CA LEU A 65 3.30 -0.40 -3.10
C LEU A 65 3.72 0.01 -4.51
N ALA A 66 4.43 -0.86 -5.22
CA ALA A 66 4.95 -0.56 -6.56
C ALA A 66 3.84 -0.35 -7.61
N SER A 67 2.68 -0.99 -7.45
CA SER A 67 1.55 -0.87 -8.37
C SER A 67 0.54 0.19 -7.96
N THR A 68 0.40 0.44 -6.65
CA THR A 68 -0.63 1.34 -6.11
C THR A 68 -0.16 2.78 -6.04
N LEU A 69 1.07 3.02 -5.60
CA LEU A 69 1.62 4.38 -5.48
C LEU A 69 1.54 5.19 -6.79
N PRO A 70 1.93 4.66 -7.97
CA PRO A 70 1.78 5.38 -9.23
C PRO A 70 0.32 5.61 -9.63
N ALA A 71 -0.59 4.71 -9.24
CA ALA A 71 -2.02 4.82 -9.57
C ALA A 71 -2.71 5.98 -8.83
N LEU A 72 -2.14 6.45 -7.71
CA LEU A 72 -2.64 7.59 -6.95
C LEU A 72 -2.34 8.95 -7.61
N PHE A 73 -1.45 8.99 -8.60
CA PHE A 73 -1.03 10.23 -9.26
C PHE A 73 -1.52 10.29 -10.72
N PRO A 74 -1.92 11.49 -11.20
CA PRO A 74 -2.26 11.70 -12.60
C PRO A 74 -1.11 11.31 -13.53
N THR A 75 -1.44 10.73 -14.68
CA THR A 75 -0.45 10.20 -15.64
C THR A 75 0.63 11.24 -16.04
N ALA A 76 0.29 12.52 -16.15
CA ALA A 76 1.22 13.59 -16.51
C ALA A 76 2.32 13.87 -15.47
N SER A 77 2.06 13.66 -14.18
CA SER A 77 2.99 13.97 -13.07
C SER A 77 3.42 12.74 -12.28
N ARG A 78 2.94 11.55 -12.67
CA ARG A 78 3.11 10.28 -11.94
C ARG A 78 4.54 9.99 -11.51
N TYR A 79 5.50 10.03 -12.43
CA TYR A 79 6.89 9.69 -12.11
C TYR A 79 7.54 10.68 -11.14
N GLY A 80 7.33 11.99 -11.35
CA GLY A 80 7.88 13.03 -10.49
C GLY A 80 7.27 13.02 -9.10
N ALA A 81 5.94 12.92 -9.02
CA ALA A 81 5.22 12.88 -7.74
C ALA A 81 5.54 11.61 -6.95
N MET A 82 5.53 10.44 -7.61
CA MET A 82 5.91 9.16 -6.98
C MET A 82 7.34 9.23 -6.44
N GLY A 83 8.30 9.67 -7.25
CA GLY A 83 9.69 9.78 -6.84
C GLY A 83 9.86 10.72 -5.65
N LEU A 84 9.22 11.88 -5.68
CA LEU A 84 9.28 12.85 -4.59
C LEU A 84 8.68 12.29 -3.29
N THR A 85 7.44 11.80 -3.33
CA THR A 85 6.74 11.30 -2.13
C THR A 85 7.46 10.09 -1.54
N PHE A 86 7.91 9.15 -2.38
CA PHE A 86 8.63 7.96 -1.91
C PHE A 86 9.96 8.32 -1.26
N ASN A 87 10.80 9.11 -1.94
CA ASN A 87 12.12 9.46 -1.42
C ASN A 87 12.03 10.37 -0.19
N LEU A 88 11.04 11.28 -0.13
CA LEU A 88 10.81 12.11 1.04
C LEU A 88 10.45 11.24 2.25
N GLY A 89 9.52 10.30 2.09
CA GLY A 89 9.14 9.37 3.15
C GLY A 89 10.29 8.49 3.63
N VAL A 90 11.01 7.84 2.69
CA VAL A 90 12.15 6.98 3.02
C VAL A 90 13.29 7.77 3.65
N SER A 91 13.55 9.00 3.19
CA SER A 91 14.59 9.86 3.77
C SER A 91 14.24 10.30 5.19
N LEU A 92 12.99 10.71 5.42
CA LEU A 92 12.51 11.13 6.74
C LEU A 92 12.54 9.99 7.74
N PHE A 93 12.03 8.80 7.38
CA PHE A 93 11.81 7.72 8.34
C PHE A 93 12.88 6.63 8.31
N GLY A 94 13.62 6.47 7.21
CA GLY A 94 14.57 5.37 7.03
C GLY A 94 15.69 5.33 8.08
N GLY A 95 16.22 6.48 8.47
CA GLY A 95 17.24 6.58 9.53
C GLY A 95 16.71 7.03 10.89
N THR A 96 15.60 7.78 10.92
CA THR A 96 15.10 8.37 12.17
C THR A 96 14.28 7.38 13.00
N THR A 97 13.62 6.40 12.38
CA THR A 97 12.84 5.39 13.11
C THR A 97 13.65 4.66 14.18
N PRO A 98 14.85 4.10 13.92
CA PRO A 98 15.64 3.46 14.98
C PRO A 98 16.11 4.45 16.05
N LEU A 99 16.42 5.71 15.69
CA LEU A 99 16.82 6.74 16.66
C LEU A 99 15.68 7.09 17.62
N PHE A 100 14.47 7.34 17.10
CA PHE A 100 13.29 7.61 17.92
C PHE A 100 12.87 6.39 18.74
N SER A 101 12.96 5.20 18.15
CA SER A 101 12.65 3.95 18.85
C SER A 101 13.57 3.74 20.04
N GLN A 102 14.89 3.95 19.86
CA GLN A 102 15.86 3.85 20.94
C GLN A 102 15.64 4.94 21.99
N ALA A 103 15.46 6.19 21.58
CA ALA A 103 15.20 7.29 22.52
C ALA A 103 13.94 7.06 23.37
N LEU A 104 12.88 6.49 22.79
CA LEU A 104 11.68 6.12 23.54
C LEU A 104 11.94 5.01 24.54
N ILE A 105 12.76 4.01 24.20
CA ILE A 105 13.18 2.98 25.16
C ILE A 105 13.96 3.62 26.31
N ASP A 106 14.95 4.46 26.02
CA ASP A 106 15.81 5.09 27.03
C ASP A 106 14.99 5.98 27.99
N LEU A 107 13.97 6.68 27.47
CA LEU A 107 13.09 7.54 28.26
C LEU A 107 12.06 6.76 29.11
N THR A 108 11.53 5.64 28.59
CA THR A 108 10.42 4.91 29.24
C THR A 108 10.86 3.68 30.01
N GLY A 109 12.06 3.15 29.72
CA GLY A 109 12.52 1.85 30.17
C GLY A 109 11.76 0.66 29.54
N ASN A 110 10.88 0.90 28.55
CA ASN A 110 10.01 -0.12 27.99
C ASN A 110 10.50 -0.60 26.61
N SER A 111 10.89 -1.87 26.52
CA SER A 111 11.39 -2.50 25.30
C SER A 111 10.33 -2.68 24.19
N TYR A 112 9.05 -2.47 24.49
CA TYR A 112 7.94 -2.51 23.52
C TYR A 112 7.70 -1.18 22.80
N MET A 113 8.41 -0.09 23.16
CA MET A 113 8.24 1.21 22.50
C MET A 113 8.37 1.18 20.97
N PRO A 114 9.29 0.43 20.36
CA PRO A 114 9.34 0.34 18.89
C PRO A 114 8.08 -0.30 18.30
N ALA A 115 7.47 -1.25 18.99
CA ALA A 115 6.21 -1.85 18.56
C ALA A 115 5.09 -0.81 18.55
N PHE A 116 4.95 -0.02 19.62
CA PHE A 116 3.93 1.03 19.71
C PHE A 116 4.16 2.15 18.69
N TYR A 117 5.42 2.51 18.42
CA TYR A 117 5.76 3.46 17.37
C TYR A 117 5.27 2.98 16.00
N ILE A 118 5.54 1.71 15.66
CA ILE A 118 5.11 1.14 14.37
C ILE A 118 3.58 1.00 14.31
N MET A 119 2.94 0.59 15.40
CA MET A 119 1.48 0.54 15.50
C MET A 119 0.85 1.92 15.29
N PHE A 120 1.42 2.98 15.86
CA PHE A 120 0.93 4.34 15.70
C PHE A 120 0.91 4.77 14.22
N PHE A 121 2.04 4.60 13.51
CA PHE A 121 2.09 4.91 12.07
C PHE A 121 1.21 3.98 11.24
N SER A 122 1.06 2.72 11.65
CA SER A 122 0.17 1.77 10.98
C SER A 122 -1.30 2.14 11.13
N ILE A 123 -1.73 2.68 12.28
CA ILE A 123 -3.08 3.23 12.46
C ILE A 123 -3.31 4.42 11.54
N ILE A 124 -2.36 5.35 11.44
CA ILE A 124 -2.44 6.48 10.51
C ILE A 124 -2.56 5.98 9.07
N ALA A 125 -1.74 4.99 8.69
CA ALA A 125 -1.81 4.37 7.37
C ALA A 125 -3.15 3.67 7.13
N PHE A 126 -3.68 2.95 8.12
CA PHE A 126 -4.99 2.29 8.05
C PHE A 126 -6.08 3.31 7.74
N VAL A 127 -6.13 4.42 8.49
CA VAL A 127 -7.10 5.51 8.27
C VAL A 127 -6.91 6.12 6.90
N ALA A 128 -5.67 6.41 6.47
CA ALA A 128 -5.41 6.96 5.14
C ALA A 128 -5.89 6.02 4.01
N VAL A 129 -5.70 4.71 4.16
CA VAL A 129 -6.14 3.70 3.19
C VAL A 129 -7.67 3.63 3.11
N LEU A 130 -8.41 3.92 4.19
CA LEU A 130 -9.88 3.99 4.13
C LEU A 130 -10.37 5.06 3.14
N PHE A 131 -9.63 6.16 2.97
CA PHE A 131 -9.92 7.21 2.00
C PHE A 131 -9.31 6.97 0.62
N MET A 132 -8.47 5.94 0.47
CA MET A 132 -7.91 5.56 -0.82
C MET A 132 -9.03 5.00 -1.72
N LYS A 133 -9.08 5.47 -2.97
CA LYS A 133 -9.89 4.86 -4.03
C LYS A 133 -9.26 3.54 -4.44
N GLU A 134 -10.08 2.54 -4.73
CA GLU A 134 -9.58 1.29 -5.29
C GLU A 134 -8.93 1.56 -6.66
N SER A 135 -7.78 0.93 -6.90
CA SER A 135 -7.01 1.06 -8.14
C SER A 135 -6.91 -0.25 -8.91
N ALA A 136 -7.23 -1.39 -8.29
CA ALA A 136 -7.36 -2.66 -9.00
C ALA A 136 -8.53 -2.59 -10.00
N HIS A 137 -8.35 -3.18 -11.18
CA HIS A 137 -9.33 -3.25 -12.26
C HIS A 137 -9.83 -1.92 -12.84
N ARG A 138 -9.24 -0.78 -12.44
CA ARG A 138 -9.66 0.55 -12.91
C ARG A 138 -8.60 1.20 -13.80
N PRO A 139 -9.00 2.02 -14.78
CA PRO A 139 -8.07 2.83 -15.55
C PRO A 139 -7.25 3.75 -14.64
N LEU A 140 -6.01 4.02 -15.03
CA LEU A 140 -5.17 4.94 -14.28
C LEU A 140 -5.68 6.38 -14.47
N LEU A 141 -5.57 7.20 -13.43
CA LEU A 141 -6.04 8.59 -13.46
C LEU A 141 -5.46 9.38 -14.64
N GLY A 142 -6.34 9.97 -15.45
CA GLY A 142 -5.97 10.75 -16.63
C GLY A 142 -5.49 9.92 -17.81
N SER A 143 -5.86 8.64 -17.89
CA SER A 143 -5.57 7.77 -19.05
C SER A 143 -6.83 7.06 -19.53
N PHE A 144 -6.87 6.71 -20.82
CA PHE A 144 -7.91 5.84 -21.36
C PHE A 144 -7.68 4.38 -20.91
N PRO A 145 -8.75 3.57 -20.83
CA PRO A 145 -8.65 2.14 -20.59
C PRO A 145 -7.73 1.46 -21.62
N THR A 146 -6.81 0.61 -21.14
CA THR A 146 -5.96 -0.22 -22.02
C THR A 146 -6.75 -1.41 -22.53
N VAL A 147 -6.79 -1.58 -23.86
CA VAL A 147 -7.51 -2.65 -24.55
C VAL A 147 -6.53 -3.47 -25.39
N GLY A 148 -6.67 -4.79 -25.36
CA GLY A 148 -5.82 -5.73 -26.11
C GLY A 148 -6.29 -5.96 -27.54
N SER A 149 -7.56 -5.66 -27.84
CA SER A 149 -8.14 -5.84 -29.17
C SER A 149 -9.15 -4.73 -29.53
N ARG A 150 -9.44 -4.61 -30.82
CA ARG A 150 -10.47 -3.68 -31.31
C ARG A 150 -11.88 -4.09 -30.84
N GLU A 151 -12.12 -5.38 -30.69
CA GLU A 151 -13.39 -5.93 -30.21
C GLU A 151 -13.64 -5.54 -28.76
N GLU A 152 -12.62 -5.70 -27.90
CA GLU A 152 -12.65 -5.27 -26.50
C GLU A 152 -12.87 -3.75 -26.38
N ALA A 153 -12.24 -2.96 -27.25
CA ALA A 153 -12.46 -1.50 -27.29
C ALA A 153 -13.92 -1.13 -27.59
N VAL A 154 -14.53 -1.82 -28.56
CA VAL A 154 -15.94 -1.58 -28.93
C VAL A 154 -16.87 -1.99 -27.81
N GLU A 155 -16.61 -3.13 -27.17
CA GLU A 155 -17.40 -3.59 -26.02
C GLU A 155 -17.31 -2.61 -24.85
N LEU A 156 -16.11 -2.14 -24.54
CA LEU A 156 -15.87 -1.24 -23.41
C LEU A 156 -16.57 0.13 -23.59
N VAL A 157 -16.57 0.67 -24.82
CA VAL A 157 -17.34 1.87 -25.17
C VAL A 157 -18.84 1.60 -25.09
N ARG A 158 -19.29 0.42 -25.56
CA ARG A 158 -20.71 0.05 -25.53
C ARG A 158 -21.25 -0.04 -24.10
N THR A 159 -20.45 -0.54 -23.16
CA THR A 159 -20.84 -0.68 -21.75
C THR A 159 -20.37 0.48 -20.88
N GLN A 160 -19.90 1.59 -21.46
CA GLN A 160 -19.21 2.64 -20.71
C GLN A 160 -20.06 3.25 -19.59
N ASP A 161 -21.34 3.50 -19.87
CA ASP A 161 -22.26 4.16 -18.92
C ASP A 161 -22.69 3.25 -17.76
N ASP A 162 -22.62 1.93 -17.97
CA ASP A 162 -23.08 0.92 -17.00
C ASP A 162 -21.93 0.21 -16.27
N ASN A 163 -20.67 0.47 -16.64
CA ASN A 163 -19.51 -0.23 -16.10
C ASN A 163 -19.04 0.41 -14.78
N PRO A 164 -19.14 -0.29 -13.62
CA PRO A 164 -18.76 0.26 -12.31
C PRO A 164 -17.24 0.50 -12.14
N ASP A 165 -16.42 -0.04 -13.05
CA ASP A 165 -14.97 0.12 -13.05
C ASP A 165 -14.49 1.26 -13.95
N LEU A 166 -15.39 1.89 -14.72
CA LEU A 166 -15.09 3.07 -15.53
C LEU A 166 -15.61 4.32 -14.85
N ASP A 167 -14.74 5.31 -14.71
CA ASP A 167 -15.06 6.65 -14.22
C ASP A 167 -14.78 7.66 -15.35
N PRO A 168 -15.78 8.02 -16.17
CA PRO A 168 -15.61 8.89 -17.33
C PRO A 168 -15.03 10.26 -16.99
N ASP A 169 -15.30 10.78 -15.78
CA ASP A 169 -14.82 12.09 -15.33
C ASP A 169 -13.30 12.12 -15.12
N THR A 170 -12.68 10.95 -14.96
CA THR A 170 -11.22 10.83 -14.81
C THR A 170 -10.49 10.64 -16.14
N MET A 171 -11.23 10.47 -17.24
CA MET A 171 -10.66 10.26 -18.56
C MET A 171 -10.31 11.61 -19.22
N PRO A 172 -9.26 11.66 -20.06
CA PRO A 172 -8.88 12.86 -20.79
C PRO A 172 -9.81 13.09 -22.00
N ILE A 173 -11.13 13.13 -21.78
CA ILE A 173 -12.12 13.42 -22.81
C ILE A 173 -12.17 14.95 -22.99
N PRO A 174 -11.88 15.49 -24.18
CA PRO A 174 -12.14 16.90 -24.43
C PRO A 174 -13.66 17.13 -24.32
N VAL A 175 -14.07 17.92 -23.32
CA VAL A 175 -15.47 18.36 -23.20
C VAL A 175 -15.75 19.20 -24.44
N VAL A 176 -16.45 18.62 -25.40
CA VAL A 176 -16.94 19.36 -26.56
C VAL A 176 -18.04 20.27 -26.02
N SER A 177 -17.67 21.50 -25.65
CA SER A 177 -18.64 22.55 -25.35
C SER A 177 -19.54 22.68 -26.56
N GLN A 178 -20.81 22.29 -26.41
CA GLN A 178 -21.81 22.51 -27.45
C GLN A 178 -21.89 24.03 -27.68
N VAL A 179 -21.49 24.42 -28.89
CA VAL A 179 -21.71 25.77 -29.44
C VAL A 179 -23.21 25.98 -29.61
#